data_AF-A0A6L3X406-F1
#
_entry.id   AF-A0A6L3X406-F1
#
_cell.length_a   1.000
_cell.length_b   1.000
_cell.length_c   1.000
_cell.angle_alpha   90.00
_cell.angle_beta   90.00
_cell.angle_gamma   90.00
#
_symmetry.space_group_name_H-M   'P 1'
#
loop_
_entity.id
_entity.type
_entity.pdbx_description
1 polymer ?
#
loop_
_entity_poly.entity_id
_entity_poly.type
_entity_poly.pdbx_seq_one_letter_code
_entity_poly.pdbx_strand_id
1 'polypeptide(L)' 'ELGEVSGESCQATNQDSPPNIPTARKRMQINASKMKANAVLLHSCEVTSGTPGCYRQAVCIGSALNITAK' A
#
# COMPACT_ATOMS: atom_id res chain seq x y z
N GLU A 1 -14.20 5.84 -10.15
CA GLU A 1 -13.29 5.06 -9.29
C GLU A 1 -13.16 3.65 -9.83
N LEU A 2 -11.97 3.04 -9.72
CA LEU A 2 -11.71 1.66 -10.13
C LEU A 2 -11.81 0.68 -8.96
N GLY A 3 -11.78 1.16 -7.72
CA GLY A 3 -11.91 0.36 -6.50
C GLY A 3 -10.88 0.74 -5.44
N GLU A 4 -10.99 0.13 -4.26
CA GLU A 4 -9.99 0.25 -3.21
C GLU A 4 -8.73 -0.55 -3.57
N VAL A 5 -7.57 -0.01 -3.21
CA VAL A 5 -6.26 -0.63 -3.38
C VAL A 5 -5.44 -0.48 -2.12
N SER A 6 -4.64 -1.50 -1.84
CA SER A 6 -3.72 -1.50 -0.71
C SER A 6 -2.33 -1.93 -1.14
N GLY A 7 -1.36 -1.57 -0.30
CA GLY A 7 0.02 -2.03 -0.42
C GLY A 7 0.68 -2.08 0.93
N GLU A 8 1.54 -3.07 1.12
CA GLU A 8 2.11 -3.38 2.42
C GLU A 8 3.61 -3.62 2.37
N SER A 9 4.30 -3.34 3.48
CA SER A 9 5.69 -3.71 3.72
C SER A 9 5.74 -4.52 5.02
N CYS A 10 5.83 -5.84 4.90
CA CYS A 10 5.92 -6.76 6.04
C CYS A 10 7.38 -6.91 6.50
N GLN A 11 7.61 -6.78 7.80
CA GLN A 11 8.80 -7.25 8.49
C GLN A 11 8.42 -8.56 9.18
N ALA A 12 8.87 -9.71 8.66
CA ALA A 12 8.48 -11.01 9.18
C ALA A 12 9.11 -11.30 10.55
N THR A 13 10.40 -11.00 10.70
CA THR A 13 11.18 -11.19 11.92
C THR A 13 11.86 -9.90 12.37
N ASN A 14 12.33 -9.84 13.61
CA ASN A 14 13.06 -8.68 14.14
C ASN A 14 14.39 -8.40 13.41
N GLN A 15 14.96 -9.40 12.75
CA GLN A 15 16.21 -9.32 12.01
C GLN A 15 16.00 -8.78 10.59
N ASP A 16 14.77 -8.84 10.07
CA ASP A 16 14.45 -8.30 8.76
C ASP A 16 14.43 -6.77 8.77
N SER A 17 14.56 -6.18 7.59
CA SER A 17 14.43 -4.74 7.41
C SER A 17 13.11 -4.22 7.99
N PRO A 18 13.11 -3.12 8.75
CA PRO A 18 11.89 -2.54 9.29
C PRO A 18 10.86 -2.20 8.20
N PRO A 19 9.56 -2.18 8.54
CA PRO A 19 8.53 -1.79 7.60
C PRO A 19 8.74 -0.38 7.08
N ASN A 20 8.52 -0.18 5.77
CA ASN A 20 8.79 1.07 5.09
C ASN A 20 7.52 1.59 4.41
N ILE A 21 7.02 2.74 4.87
CA ILE A 21 5.82 3.40 4.31
C ILE A 21 6.00 3.73 2.81
N PRO A 22 7.11 4.33 2.36
CA PRO A 22 7.36 4.51 0.92
C PRO A 22 7.23 3.22 0.10
N THR A 23 7.74 2.09 0.60
CA THR A 23 7.60 0.77 -0.06
C THR A 23 6.14 0.33 -0.12
N ALA A 24 5.40 0.44 0.99
CA ALA A 24 3.98 0.13 1.06
C ALA A 24 3.16 0.97 0.06
N ARG A 25 3.41 2.29 0.02
CA ARG A 25 2.79 3.22 -0.94
C ARG A 25 3.12 2.87 -2.38
N LYS A 26 4.38 2.52 -2.68
CA LYS A 26 4.78 2.10 -4.03
C LYS A 26 4.07 0.81 -4.45
N ARG A 27 3.96 -0.17 -3.54
CA ARG A 27 3.21 -1.41 -3.81
C ARG A 27 1.72 -1.15 -4.05
N MET A 28 1.11 -0.23 -3.29
CA MET A 28 -0.26 0.22 -3.51
C MET A 28 -0.44 0.86 -4.90
N GLN A 29 0.49 1.73 -5.32
CA GLN A 29 0.49 2.33 -6.66
C GLN A 29 0.61 1.27 -7.75
N ILE A 30 1.50 0.29 -7.60
CA ILE A 30 1.65 -0.83 -8.55
C ILE A 30 0.35 -1.63 -8.65
N ASN A 31 -0.32 -1.89 -7.53
CA ASN A 31 -1.61 -2.59 -7.52
C ASN A 31 -2.71 -1.78 -8.22
N ALA A 32 -2.75 -0.46 -8.02
CA ALA A 32 -3.63 0.42 -8.78
C ALA A 32 -3.32 0.40 -10.29
N SER A 33 -2.05 0.42 -10.68
CA SER A 33 -1.65 0.32 -12.09
C SER A 33 -2.07 -1.00 -12.73
N LYS A 34 -2.07 -2.13 -12.00
CA LYS A 34 -2.62 -3.40 -12.49
C LYS A 34 -4.12 -3.31 -12.80
N MET A 35 -4.85 -2.42 -12.13
CA MET A 35 -6.26 -2.10 -12.40
C MET A 35 -6.43 -1.06 -13.53
N LYS A 36 -5.35 -0.69 -14.22
CA LYS A 36 -5.31 0.38 -15.23
C LYS A 36 -5.64 1.76 -14.67
N ALA A 37 -5.39 1.98 -13.38
CA ALA A 37 -5.46 3.30 -12.74
C ALA A 37 -4.26 4.15 -13.15
N ASN A 38 -4.47 5.46 -13.29
CA ASN A 38 -3.41 6.45 -13.51
C ASN A 38 -3.19 7.36 -12.29
N ALA A 39 -4.04 7.26 -11.27
CA ALA A 39 -3.91 7.98 -10.02
C ALA A 39 -4.38 7.11 -8.84
N VAL A 40 -3.88 7.45 -7.64
CA VAL A 40 -4.36 6.87 -6.39
C VAL A 40 -4.65 8.01 -5.42
N LEU A 41 -5.85 8.04 -4.86
CA LEU A 41 -6.18 8.87 -3.71
C LEU A 41 -5.78 8.10 -2.45
N LEU A 42 -4.71 8.55 -1.78
CA LEU A 42 -4.24 7.94 -0.54
C LEU A 42 -5.20 8.29 0.61
N HIS A 43 -5.66 7.29 1.35
CA HIS A 43 -6.50 7.50 2.54
C HIS A 43 -5.65 7.52 3.81
N SER A 44 -4.90 6.45 4.04
CA SER A 44 -4.05 6.32 5.22
C SER A 44 -2.83 5.46 4.94
N CYS A 45 -1.79 5.66 5.75
CA CYS A 45 -0.64 4.78 5.85
C CYS A 45 -0.31 4.62 7.33
N GLU A 46 -0.30 3.38 7.81
CA GLU A 46 -0.08 3.08 9.22
C GLU A 46 0.96 1.98 9.38
N VAL A 47 1.70 2.02 10.49
CA VAL A 47 2.57 0.93 10.90
C VAL A 47 1.90 0.20 12.05
N THR A 48 1.51 -1.04 11.80
CA THR A 48 0.85 -1.91 12.77
C THR A 48 1.84 -2.99 13.26
N SER A 49 1.62 -3.46 14.47
CA SER A 49 2.31 -4.63 15.03
C SER A 49 1.31 -5.73 15.32
N GLY A 50 1.74 -6.99 15.24
CA GLY A 50 0.88 -8.14 15.55
C GLY A 50 0.03 -8.65 14.39
N THR A 51 0.34 -8.26 13.14
CA THR A 51 -0.27 -8.92 11.97
C THR A 51 0.21 -10.38 11.90
N PRO A 52 -0.68 -11.37 11.71
CA PRO A 52 -0.26 -12.75 11.50
C PRO A 52 0.76 -12.86 10.36
N GLY A 53 1.94 -13.40 10.66
CA GLY A 53 3.05 -13.54 9.70
C GLY A 53 3.99 -12.33 9.59
N CYS A 54 3.69 -11.20 10.23
CA CYS A 54 4.57 -10.04 10.29
C CYS A 54 4.78 -9.60 11.73
N TYR A 55 6.03 -9.55 12.19
CA TYR A 55 6.38 -8.91 13.44
C TYR A 55 5.88 -7.45 13.48
N ARG A 56 6.13 -6.71 12.40
CA ARG A 56 5.55 -5.38 12.14
C ARG A 56 5.23 -5.23 10.67
N GLN A 57 4.31 -4.33 10.35
CA GLN A 57 3.90 -4.11 8.97
C GLN A 57 3.54 -2.64 8.76
N ALA A 58 3.92 -2.09 7.62
CA ALA A 58 3.39 -0.81 7.14
C ALA A 58 2.35 -1.11 6.08
N VAL A 59 1.14 -0.57 6.22
CA VAL A 59 0.05 -0.75 5.26
C VAL A 59 -0.42 0.63 4.80
N CYS A 60 -0.58 0.81 3.49
CA CYS A 60 -1.19 1.99 2.89
C CYS A 60 -2.43 1.56 2.13
N ILE A 61 -3.50 2.33 2.28
CA ILE A 61 -4.80 2.10 1.66
C ILE A 61 -5.21 3.35 0.90
N GLY A 62 -5.85 3.17 -0.25
CA GLY A 62 -6.29 4.26 -1.11
C GLY A 62 -7.35 3.82 -2.12
N SER A 63 -7.91 4.78 -2.84
CA SER A 63 -8.78 4.52 -3.99
C SER A 63 -7.99 4.61 -5.30
N ALA A 64 -8.11 3.58 -6.14
CA ALA A 64 -7.59 3.60 -7.51
C ALA A 64 -8.49 4.43 -8.42
N LEU A 65 -7.89 5.36 -9.15
CA LEU A 65 -8.58 6.31 -10.01
C LEU A 65 -8.06 6.22 -11.45
N ASN A 66 -8.97 6.35 -12.41
CA ASN A 66 -8.62 6.63 -13.79
C ASN A 66 -9.18 8.00 -14.15
N ILE A 67 -8.30 9.01 -14.12
CA ILE A 67 -8.63 10.40 -14.41
C ILE A 67 -8.43 10.62 -15.90
N THR A 68 -9.51 10.86 -16.63
CA THR A 68 -9.45 11.37 -17.99
C THR A 68 -9.47 12.90 -17.93
N ALA A 69 -8.32 13.54 -18.18
CA ALA A 69 -8.30 14.98 -18.39
C ALA A 69 -9.11 15.30 -19.66
N LYS A 70 -10.04 16.24 -19.55
CA LYS A 70 -10.92 16.68 -20.63
C LYS A 70 -10.44 18.01 -21.18
#